data_AF-A0A523KD75-F1
#
_entry.id   AF-A0A523KD75-F1
#
_cell.length_a   1.000
_cell.length_b   1.000
_cell.length_c   1.000
_cell.angle_alpha   90.00
_cell.angle_beta   90.00
_cell.angle_gamma   90.00
#
_symmetry.space_group_name_H-M   'P 1'
#
loop_
_entity.id
_entity.type
_entity.pdbx_description
1 polymer ?
#
loop_
_entity_poly.entity_id
_entity_poly.type
_entity_poly.pdbx_seq_one_letter_code
_entity_poly.pdbx_strand_id
1 'polypeptide(L)'
;MLDTRKSLTMQATWVVVADRQCATIYTVPRGMARLRQLCELREFRAAAGRDGGRPGGREARTPDRAFTPGEQEACSFAVQVALHVEDARLERHFDELILVAAPTFLAYLRESLSQEARDAVIGEIPRHLNRAQRETLQGQVLRIL
;
A
#
# COMPACT_ATOMS: atom_id res chain seq x y z
N MET A 1 34.74 15.36 -13.96
CA MET A 1 34.73 13.95 -13.49
C MET A 1 33.60 13.83 -12.47
N LEU A 2 32.35 13.86 -12.96
CA LEU A 2 31.14 13.75 -12.14
C LEU A 2 30.51 12.41 -12.47
N ASP A 3 30.39 11.51 -11.50
CA ASP A 3 29.16 10.74 -11.25
C ASP A 3 29.27 9.95 -9.93
N THR A 4 29.18 10.66 -8.80
CA THR A 4 29.01 10.05 -7.48
C THR A 4 27.53 10.08 -7.09
N ARG A 5 26.63 9.69 -8.00
CA ARG A 5 25.17 9.66 -7.79
C ARG A 5 24.54 8.28 -8.00
N LYS A 6 25.35 7.21 -7.99
CA LYS A 6 24.88 5.82 -7.98
C LYS A 6 25.27 5.15 -6.67
N SER A 7 24.33 4.41 -6.09
CA SER A 7 24.48 3.48 -4.95
C SER A 7 24.22 4.04 -3.54
N LEU A 8 23.06 4.66 -3.36
CA LEU A 8 22.26 4.51 -2.13
C LEU A 8 20.81 4.23 -2.52
N THR A 9 20.60 3.46 -3.60
CA THR A 9 19.32 2.78 -3.85
C THR A 9 19.15 1.77 -2.72
N MET A 10 18.69 2.28 -1.58
CA MET A 10 18.23 1.51 -0.44
C MET A 10 17.09 0.66 -0.98
N GLN A 11 17.38 -0.62 -1.22
CA GLN A 11 16.37 -1.64 -1.45
C GLN A 11 15.53 -1.71 -0.17
N ALA A 12 14.55 -0.83 -0.06
CA ALA A 12 13.73 -0.70 1.12
C ALA A 12 12.43 -1.43 0.83
N THR A 13 12.08 -2.39 1.67
CA THR A 13 10.80 -3.07 1.56
C THR A 13 9.76 -2.21 2.25
N TRP A 14 8.68 -1.90 1.55
CA TRP A 14 7.53 -1.27 2.14
C TRP A 14 6.55 -2.32 2.63
N VAL A 15 6.04 -2.13 3.85
CA VAL A 15 5.01 -2.98 4.43
C VAL A 15 3.78 -2.11 4.64
N VAL A 16 2.75 -2.37 3.84
CA VAL A 16 1.48 -1.67 3.93
C VAL A 16 0.53 -2.50 4.76
N VAL A 17 0.24 -2.03 5.97
CA VAL A 17 -0.74 -2.64 6.87
C VAL A 17 -2.05 -1.92 6.70
N ALA A 18 -2.96 -2.47 5.91
CA ALA A 18 -4.25 -1.88 5.60
C ALA A 18 -5.42 -2.63 6.24
N ASP A 19 -6.36 -1.87 6.76
CA ASP A 19 -7.67 -2.30 7.24
C ASP A 19 -8.76 -1.49 6.51
N ARG A 20 -10.03 -1.74 6.81
CA ARG A 20 -11.16 -1.07 6.14
C ARG A 20 -11.17 0.45 6.35
N GLN A 21 -10.54 0.90 7.42
CA GLN A 21 -10.61 2.29 7.93
C GLN A 21 -9.27 3.00 7.99
N CYS A 22 -8.15 2.26 7.98
CA CYS A 22 -6.82 2.84 8.13
C CYS A 22 -5.76 1.97 7.45
N ALA A 23 -4.72 2.59 6.92
CA ALA A 23 -3.58 1.94 6.32
C ALA A 23 -2.30 2.57 6.84
N THR A 24 -1.50 1.81 7.58
CA THR A 24 -0.20 2.24 8.07
C THR A 24 0.89 1.71 7.17
N ILE A 25 1.75 2.60 6.67
CA ILE A 25 2.89 2.24 5.83
C ILE A 25 4.15 2.22 6.68
N TYR A 26 4.86 1.11 6.60
CA TYR A 26 6.15 0.93 7.23
C TYR A 26 7.22 0.73 6.16
N THR A 27 8.44 1.12 6.49
CA THR A 27 9.62 0.79 5.70
C THR A 27 10.55 -0.10 6.50
N VAL A 28 11.15 -1.06 5.82
CA VAL A 28 12.20 -1.93 6.32
C VAL A 28 13.41 -1.75 5.42
N PRO A 29 14.38 -0.90 5.81
CA PRO A 29 15.61 -0.76 5.04
C PRO A 29 16.43 -2.06 5.15
N ARG A 30 16.96 -2.54 4.02
CA ARG A 30 17.78 -3.76 3.96
C ARG A 30 18.93 -3.70 4.98
N GLY A 31 18.97 -4.69 5.87
CA GLY A 31 19.96 -4.77 6.96
C GLY A 31 19.47 -4.27 8.32
N MET A 32 18.28 -3.66 8.41
CA MET A 32 17.61 -3.41 9.68
C MET A 32 16.48 -4.40 9.90
N ALA A 33 16.56 -5.17 10.97
CA ALA A 33 15.49 -6.08 11.38
C ALA A 33 14.33 -5.35 12.10
N ARG A 34 14.04 -4.08 11.78
CA ARG A 34 13.04 -3.26 12.49
C ARG A 34 12.19 -2.46 11.51
N LEU A 35 10.86 -2.53 11.68
CA LEU A 35 9.94 -1.71 10.91
C LEU A 35 9.92 -0.28 11.43
N ARG A 36 10.07 0.67 10.52
CA ARG A 36 9.89 2.08 10.81
C ARG A 36 8.59 2.55 10.17
N GLN A 37 7.68 3.07 10.98
CA GLN A 37 6.45 3.69 10.48
C GLN A 37 6.82 4.94 9.67
N LEU A 38 6.42 5.00 8.40
CA LEU A 38 6.58 6.18 7.55
C LEU A 38 5.38 7.12 7.73
N CYS A 39 4.18 6.58 7.50
CA CYS A 39 2.94 7.34 7.55
C CYS A 39 1.76 6.43 7.91
N GLU A 40 0.65 7.05 8.27
CA GLU A 40 -0.63 6.38 8.50
C GLU A 40 -1.68 7.13 7.69
N LEU A 41 -2.22 6.46 6.69
CA LEU A 41 -3.40 6.86 5.95
C LEU A 41 -4.62 6.42 6.77
N ARG A 42 -5.60 7.29 6.92
CA ARG A 42 -6.91 6.94 7.48
C ARG A 42 -7.96 7.22 6.44
N GLU A 43 -9.12 6.58 6.56
CA GLU A 43 -10.33 7.03 5.89
C GLU A 43 -10.57 8.49 6.34
N PHE A 44 -10.04 9.42 5.58
CA PHE A 44 -10.28 10.83 5.79
C PHE A 44 -10.57 11.38 4.41
N ARG A 45 -11.84 11.77 4.24
CA ARG A 45 -12.37 12.38 3.02
C ARG A 45 -11.34 13.32 2.43
N ALA A 46 -10.95 13.02 1.19
CA ALA A 46 -10.33 13.91 0.23
C ALA A 46 -9.68 15.15 0.85
N ALA A 47 -8.38 15.08 1.12
CA ALA A 47 -7.56 16.26 0.90
C ALA A 47 -7.53 16.48 -0.63
N ALA A 48 -8.57 17.14 -1.13
CA ALA A 48 -8.57 17.81 -2.41
C ALA A 48 -7.34 18.70 -2.46
N GLY A 49 -6.33 18.33 -3.26
CA GLY A 49 -5.09 19.08 -3.28
C GLY A 49 -3.93 18.37 -3.94
N ARG A 50 -4.07 18.04 -5.23
CA ARG A 50 -3.00 18.27 -6.22
C ARG A 50 -3.57 18.08 -7.63
N ASP A 51 -3.84 19.22 -8.25
CA ASP A 51 -4.09 19.40 -9.67
C ASP A 51 -3.02 18.74 -10.54
N GLY A 52 -3.49 18.15 -11.65
CA GLY A 52 -2.75 18.13 -12.91
C GLY A 52 -2.76 16.80 -13.66
N GLY A 53 -3.77 16.52 -14.51
CA GLY A 53 -3.59 15.48 -15.53
C GLY A 53 -4.78 14.81 -16.22
N ARG A 54 -5.80 15.56 -16.63
CA ARG A 54 -6.84 15.24 -17.64
C ARG A 54 -7.93 14.17 -17.35
N PRO A 55 -9.18 14.43 -17.82
CA PRO A 55 -10.31 13.54 -17.73
C PRO A 55 -10.30 12.57 -18.92
N GLY A 56 -10.29 11.27 -18.66
CA GLY A 56 -10.31 10.24 -19.70
C GLY A 56 -11.22 9.12 -19.26
N GLY A 57 -12.32 8.94 -19.98
CA GLY A 57 -13.44 8.13 -19.56
C GLY A 57 -13.06 6.68 -19.28
N ARG A 58 -13.57 6.18 -18.16
CA ARG A 58 -14.12 4.85 -18.14
C ARG A 58 -15.35 4.96 -17.27
N GLU A 59 -16.51 4.84 -17.91
CA GLU A 59 -17.72 4.36 -17.24
C GLU A 59 -17.29 3.11 -16.48
N ALA A 60 -17.02 3.26 -15.18
CA ALA A 60 -16.96 2.15 -14.29
C ALA A 60 -18.37 1.59 -14.32
N ARG A 61 -18.61 0.63 -15.22
CA ARG A 61 -19.72 -0.30 -15.11
C ARG A 61 -19.57 -0.87 -13.72
N THR A 62 -20.34 -0.32 -12.78
CA THR A 62 -20.59 -0.94 -11.50
C THR A 62 -21.08 -2.33 -11.84
N PRO A 63 -20.32 -3.42 -11.59
CA PRO A 63 -20.98 -4.71 -11.57
C PRO A 63 -22.01 -4.61 -10.45
N ASP A 64 -23.23 -4.99 -10.78
CA ASP A 64 -24.41 -5.12 -9.93
C ASP A 64 -24.06 -5.97 -8.69
N ARG A 65 -23.44 -5.35 -7.70
CA ARG A 65 -23.22 -5.88 -6.37
C ARG A 65 -23.63 -4.75 -5.45
N ALA A 66 -24.77 -4.91 -4.79
CA ALA A 66 -25.19 -3.98 -3.75
C ALA A 66 -24.16 -4.04 -2.63
N PHE A 67 -23.11 -3.23 -2.73
CA PHE A 67 -22.13 -3.06 -1.67
C PHE A 67 -22.85 -2.45 -0.48
N THR A 68 -22.69 -3.07 0.68
CA THR A 68 -23.08 -2.42 1.93
C THR A 68 -22.26 -1.12 2.09
N PRO A 69 -22.76 -0.10 2.80
CA PRO A 69 -22.06 1.18 2.96
C PRO A 69 -20.58 1.01 3.37
N GLY A 70 -20.31 0.07 4.29
CA GLY A 70 -18.94 -0.22 4.74
C GLY A 70 -18.06 -0.94 3.71
N GLU A 71 -18.63 -1.68 2.75
CA GLU A 71 -17.84 -2.27 1.67
C GLU A 71 -17.49 -1.24 0.59
N GLN A 72 -18.39 -0.30 0.32
CA GLN A 72 -18.13 0.80 -0.61
C GLN A 72 -17.03 1.73 -0.09
N GLU A 73 -17.04 2.01 1.21
CA GLU A 73 -15.97 2.75 1.91
C GLU A 73 -14.64 2.02 1.82
N ALA A 74 -14.62 0.71 2.14
CA ALA A 74 -13.42 -0.10 2.04
C ALA A 74 -12.85 -0.17 0.61
N CYS A 75 -13.70 -0.29 -0.41
CA CYS A 75 -13.28 -0.28 -1.81
C CYS A 75 -12.66 1.08 -2.20
N SER A 76 -13.32 2.17 -1.81
CA SER A 76 -12.81 3.53 -2.06
C SER A 76 -11.46 3.76 -1.37
N PHE A 77 -11.30 3.24 -0.16
CA PHE A 77 -10.05 3.33 0.60
C PHE A 77 -8.93 2.48 -0.04
N ALA A 78 -9.24 1.28 -0.53
CA ALA A 78 -8.28 0.45 -1.24
C ALA A 78 -7.71 1.16 -2.49
N VAL A 79 -8.54 1.90 -3.23
CA VAL A 79 -8.08 2.73 -4.36
C VAL A 79 -7.13 3.83 -3.91
N GLN A 80 -7.41 4.52 -2.81
CA GLN A 80 -6.51 5.56 -2.28
C GLN A 80 -5.15 5.00 -1.88
N VAL A 81 -5.13 3.84 -1.21
CA VAL A 81 -3.89 3.15 -0.82
C VAL A 81 -3.12 2.73 -2.07
N ALA A 82 -3.80 2.18 -3.09
CA ALA A 82 -3.17 1.78 -4.34
C ALA A 82 -2.52 2.97 -5.07
N LEU A 83 -3.20 4.13 -5.14
CA LEU A 83 -2.64 5.35 -5.71
C LEU A 83 -1.40 5.84 -4.96
N HIS A 84 -1.43 5.80 -3.61
CA HIS A 84 -0.29 6.21 -2.80
C HIS A 84 0.91 5.29 -2.97
N VAL A 85 0.67 3.97 -3.06
CA VAL A 85 1.71 2.98 -3.35
C VAL A 85 2.30 3.21 -4.74
N GLU A 86 1.46 3.50 -5.73
CA GLU A 86 1.91 3.76 -7.10
C GLU A 86 2.75 5.03 -7.19
N ASP A 87 2.33 6.12 -6.55
CA ASP A 87 3.10 7.37 -6.46
C ASP A 87 4.47 7.13 -5.83
N ALA A 88 4.51 6.39 -4.73
CA ALA A 88 5.76 6.02 -4.07
C ALA A 88 6.65 5.09 -4.92
N ARG A 89 6.05 4.23 -5.75
CA ARG A 89 6.76 3.38 -6.71
C ARG A 89 7.39 4.21 -7.81
N LEU A 90 6.65 5.18 -8.35
CA LEU A 90 7.13 6.12 -9.37
C LEU A 90 8.28 6.98 -8.86
N GLU A 91 8.21 7.43 -7.61
CA GLU A 91 9.30 8.13 -6.92
C GLU A 91 10.46 7.21 -6.48
N ARG A 92 10.36 5.89 -6.70
CA ARG A 92 11.35 4.87 -6.33
C ARG A 92 11.69 4.85 -4.84
N HIS A 93 10.70 5.05 -3.97
CA HIS A 93 10.87 4.96 -2.52
C HIS A 93 11.00 3.52 -2.00
N PHE A 94 10.58 2.54 -2.78
CA PHE A 94 10.66 1.12 -2.46
C PHE A 94 10.94 0.28 -3.71
N ASP A 95 11.56 -0.88 -3.51
CA ASP A 95 11.76 -1.90 -4.54
C ASP A 95 10.82 -3.11 -4.33
N GLU A 96 10.43 -3.36 -3.09
CA GLU A 96 9.62 -4.51 -2.70
C GLU A 96 8.46 -4.08 -1.80
N LEU A 97 7.31 -4.73 -1.95
CA LEU A 97 6.07 -4.41 -1.26
C LEU A 97 5.51 -5.66 -0.56
N ILE A 98 5.13 -5.51 0.70
CA ILE A 98 4.41 -6.52 1.47
C ILE A 98 3.06 -5.92 1.86
N LEU A 99 1.99 -6.60 1.45
CA LEU A 99 0.62 -6.19 1.78
C LEU A 99 0.12 -6.99 2.98
N VAL A 100 -0.36 -6.29 4.01
CA VAL A 100 -0.93 -6.93 5.19
C VAL A 100 -2.32 -6.38 5.43
N ALA A 101 -3.34 -7.20 5.17
CA ALA A 101 -4.71 -6.78 5.29
C ALA A 101 -5.65 -7.99 5.44
N ALA A 102 -6.92 -7.70 5.74
CA ALA A 102 -7.99 -8.69 5.65
C ALA A 102 -8.00 -9.39 4.28
N PRO A 103 -8.31 -10.69 4.18
CA PRO A 103 -8.43 -11.38 2.90
C PRO A 103 -9.36 -10.66 1.91
N THR A 104 -10.50 -10.15 2.40
CA THR A 104 -11.46 -9.39 1.59
C THR A 104 -10.86 -8.06 1.10
N PHE A 105 -10.09 -7.37 1.95
CA PHE A 105 -9.49 -6.09 1.60
C PHE A 105 -8.29 -6.25 0.67
N LEU A 106 -7.51 -7.33 0.83
CA LEU A 106 -6.47 -7.72 -0.12
C LEU A 106 -7.07 -7.95 -1.51
N ALA A 107 -8.25 -8.56 -1.63
CA ALA A 107 -8.91 -8.69 -2.91
C ALA A 107 -9.18 -7.32 -3.56
N TYR A 108 -9.73 -6.36 -2.81
CA TYR A 108 -9.96 -5.00 -3.31
C TYR A 108 -8.66 -4.26 -3.66
N LEU A 109 -7.61 -4.38 -2.83
CA LEU A 109 -6.30 -3.80 -3.10
C LEU A 109 -5.71 -4.39 -4.37
N ARG A 110 -5.76 -5.72 -4.53
CA ARG A 110 -5.29 -6.38 -5.74
C ARG A 110 -6.03 -5.80 -6.93
N GLU A 111 -7.37 -5.80 -6.94
CA GLU A 111 -8.17 -5.24 -8.03
C GLU A 111 -7.84 -3.77 -8.36
N SER A 112 -7.48 -2.98 -7.34
CA SER A 112 -7.17 -1.54 -7.49
C SER A 112 -5.71 -1.25 -7.87
N LEU A 113 -4.77 -2.15 -7.56
CA LEU A 113 -3.34 -1.99 -7.85
C LEU A 113 -3.03 -2.22 -9.34
N SER A 114 -2.16 -1.38 -9.90
CA SER A 114 -1.55 -1.54 -11.22
C SER A 114 -0.75 -2.84 -11.34
N GLN A 115 -0.54 -3.32 -12.56
CA GLN A 115 0.21 -4.57 -12.79
C GLN A 115 1.64 -4.48 -12.25
N GLU A 116 2.29 -3.33 -12.41
CA GLU A 116 3.64 -3.07 -11.93
C GLU A 116 3.72 -3.00 -10.41
N ALA A 117 2.71 -2.43 -9.75
CA ALA A 117 2.64 -2.42 -8.29
C ALA A 117 2.44 -3.84 -7.74
N ARG A 118 1.66 -4.68 -8.43
CA ARG A 118 1.49 -6.10 -8.09
C ARG A 118 2.77 -6.91 -8.30
N ASP A 119 3.55 -6.59 -9.32
CA ASP A 119 4.83 -7.25 -9.57
C ASP A 119 5.86 -6.94 -8.47
N ALA A 120 5.77 -5.74 -7.88
CA ALA A 120 6.56 -5.37 -6.70
C ALA A 120 6.08 -6.05 -5.40
N VAL A 121 4.91 -6.72 -5.39
CA VAL A 121 4.42 -7.42 -4.19
C VAL A 121 5.17 -8.74 -4.03
N ILE A 122 6.06 -8.78 -3.03
CA ILE A 122 6.83 -9.98 -2.68
C ILE A 122 6.10 -10.90 -1.69
N GLY A 123 5.06 -10.39 -1.01
CA GLY A 123 4.31 -11.16 -0.03
C GLY A 123 2.99 -10.51 0.40
N GLU A 124 2.00 -11.36 0.67
CA GLU A 124 0.71 -10.96 1.20
C GLU A 124 0.46 -11.68 2.52
N ILE A 125 0.11 -10.94 3.58
CA ILE A 125 -0.26 -11.49 4.88
C ILE A 125 -1.77 -11.25 5.07
N PRO A 126 -2.61 -12.27 4.86
CA PRO A 126 -4.06 -12.16 5.03
C PRO A 126 -4.42 -12.15 6.52
N ARG A 127 -4.21 -11.01 7.19
CA ARG A 127 -4.45 -10.84 8.63
C ARG A 127 -4.95 -9.42 8.92
N HIS A 128 -6.01 -9.34 9.71
CA HIS A 128 -6.38 -8.08 10.37
C HIS A 128 -5.39 -7.81 11.50
N LEU A 129 -4.64 -6.72 11.40
CA LEU A 129 -3.68 -6.35 12.43
C LEU A 129 -4.10 -5.05 13.11
N ASN A 130 -4.40 -5.17 14.39
CA ASN A 130 -4.61 -4.02 15.25
C ASN A 130 -3.27 -3.42 15.69
N ARG A 131 -3.30 -2.16 16.12
CA ARG A 131 -2.12 -1.43 16.65
C ARG A 131 -1.35 -2.21 17.73
N ALA A 132 -2.03 -3.06 18.50
CA ALA A 132 -1.45 -3.91 19.54
C ALA A 132 -0.60 -5.09 18.99
N GLN A 133 -0.78 -5.50 17.74
CA GLN A 133 -0.12 -6.66 17.14
C GLN A 133 1.11 -6.31 16.28
N ARG A 134 1.60 -5.07 16.38
CA ARG A 134 2.76 -4.56 15.63
C ARG A 134 4.04 -5.36 15.89
N GLU A 135 4.22 -5.88 17.10
CA GLU A 135 5.40 -6.66 17.47
C GLU A 135 5.39 -8.05 16.80
N THR A 136 4.22 -8.69 16.70
CA THR A 136 4.06 -9.95 15.98
C THR A 136 4.23 -9.77 14.46
N LEU A 137 3.78 -8.64 13.90
CA LEU A 137 3.98 -8.32 12.48
C LEU A 137 5.47 -8.30 12.11
N GLN A 138 6.33 -7.76 12.97
CA GLN A 138 7.76 -7.70 12.69
C GLN A 138 8.37 -9.08 12.47
N GLY A 139 8.06 -10.04 13.34
CA GLY A 139 8.55 -11.42 13.17
C GLY A 139 8.04 -12.09 11.89
N GLN A 140 6.83 -11.76 11.42
CA GLN A 140 6.28 -12.34 10.19
C GLN A 140 6.88 -11.70 8.94
N VAL A 141 7.01 -10.36 8.93
CA VAL A 141 7.64 -9.63 7.83
C VAL A 141 9.09 -10.08 7.64
N LEU A 142 9.84 -10.21 8.73
CA LEU A 142 11.24 -10.71 8.69
C LEU A 142 11.37 -12.17 8.25
N ARG A 143 10.27 -12.91 8.13
CA ARG A 143 10.26 -14.28 7.58
C ARG A 143 10.04 -14.29 6.07
N ILE A 144 9.48 -13.23 5.51
CA ILE A 144 9.23 -13.05 4.08
C ILE A 144 10.44 -12.37 3.41
N LEU A 145 11.10 -11.46 4.12
CA LEU A 145 12.38 -10.84 3.75
C LEU A 145 13.55 -11.82 3.84
#